data_AF-A0A7C7SP82-F1
#
_entry.id   AF-A0A7C7SP82-F1
#
_cell.length_a   1.000
_cell.length_b   1.000
_cell.length_c   1.000
_cell.angle_alpha   90.00
_cell.angle_beta   90.00
_cell.angle_gamma   90.00
#
_symmetry.space_group_name_H-M   'P 1'
#
loop_
_entity.id
_entity.type
_entity.pdbx_description
1 polymer ?
#
loop_
_entity_poly.entity_id
_entity_poly.type
_entity_poly.pdbx_seq_one_letter_code
_entity_poly.pdbx_strand_id
1 'polypeptide(L)'
;MSGHRTHRLLGLAAVTLAVVVSACVDAPSAPGDDVGSGALFFAPQVTLVGPAGPATSLAQTDALDEAFDRVDRFHMVVRRASDNRIVADTVIGVTPGLDEYNLAAPVVIASADEQFLVSLIASQGDVELFSTPPILTRATRVDAAGNPVGGAAAGAVSTTISLTYSGPGATAASVEIEPGQVVLGPGGVATVAFKVLDDTGAVIAGVPVSWTSTAASVATVDGGNVTGVSDGISEVVVTTPTGLQASSTVYVVSGTLAFVQDGVVRTRAPGGGDVAERGGAGAASAPAWSPDGTRLFFAEGGSVRLSGDGSPLFGGGWPSVSPDGTKLAADDGSSVVFANDDGSNATAGPAGTTPVWSGDGELIVGGGSVQRVMADGSGRSDVAGGSAELPALGPGGAVAYVDGGTLMVTGGGTVATGVDGRPSWSPDSFWLVVQSGGGLVLAPIDGSAAPAALPGLEGASDPAFQPSGALSAPPALSLAGVDPDPPVPGQPVQLLGAGFDWIIPSNNRVFWPTADAHTETAVSAATSGSLTTVMPRTVAAGQIRVETRTGSAVLDFVPTLGAIEIRATTREGIGVPGVEAIVFAL
;
A
#
# COMPACT_ATOMS: atom_id res chain seq x y z
N MET A 1 -13.90 16.93 8.14
CA MET A 1 -14.09 18.30 7.61
C MET A 1 -14.67 19.14 8.72
N SER A 2 -13.80 19.77 9.52
CA SER A 2 -14.21 20.81 10.47
C SER A 2 -14.39 22.10 9.66
N GLY A 3 -15.54 22.77 9.80
CA GLY A 3 -15.73 24.08 9.17
C GLY A 3 -14.84 25.10 9.86
N HIS A 4 -13.88 25.68 9.14
CA HIS A 4 -12.98 26.70 9.68
C HIS A 4 -13.77 27.89 10.23
N ARG A 5 -13.63 28.14 11.53
CA ARG A 5 -14.24 29.29 12.21
C ARG A 5 -13.34 30.50 11.96
N THR A 6 -13.54 31.17 10.83
CA THR A 6 -12.69 32.29 10.42
C THR A 6 -12.74 33.48 11.38
N HIS A 7 -13.79 33.62 12.19
CA HIS A 7 -13.92 34.67 13.20
C HIS A 7 -14.71 34.18 14.42
N ARG A 8 -14.21 34.48 15.62
CA ARG A 8 -14.94 34.27 16.89
C ARG A 8 -15.40 35.62 17.46
N LEU A 9 -16.60 35.63 18.02
CA LEU A 9 -17.20 36.84 18.58
C LEU A 9 -16.92 36.93 20.08
N LEU A 10 -16.50 38.10 20.55
CA LEU A 10 -16.70 38.46 21.95
C LEU A 10 -17.92 39.38 21.94
N GLY A 11 -19.05 38.94 22.49
CA GLY A 11 -20.34 39.57 22.23
C GLY A 11 -21.44 39.28 23.26
N LEU A 12 -22.60 39.89 23.04
CA LEU A 12 -23.76 39.83 23.92
C LEU A 12 -24.80 38.85 23.36
N ALA A 13 -24.93 37.66 23.95
CA ALA A 13 -26.17 36.90 23.85
C ALA A 13 -27.24 37.57 24.72
N ALA A 14 -28.50 37.60 24.28
CA ALA A 14 -29.61 38.23 24.99
C ALA A 14 -29.72 37.71 26.44
N VAL A 15 -29.41 38.56 27.43
CA VAL A 15 -29.41 38.20 28.85
C VAL A 15 -30.80 38.39 29.46
N THR A 16 -31.33 37.33 30.08
CA THR A 16 -32.24 37.44 31.23
C THR A 16 -31.37 37.44 32.49
N LEU A 17 -31.36 38.57 33.21
CA LEU A 17 -30.46 38.84 34.33
C LEU A 17 -30.97 38.14 35.61
N ALA A 18 -30.22 37.18 36.16
CA ALA A 18 -30.43 36.70 37.53
C ALA A 18 -29.36 37.32 38.45
N VAL A 19 -29.80 38.25 39.28
CA VAL A 19 -28.99 38.99 40.26
C VAL A 19 -28.73 38.11 41.49
N VAL A 20 -27.47 37.93 41.87
CA VAL A 20 -27.09 37.57 43.26
C VAL A 20 -26.18 38.68 43.77
N VAL A 21 -26.70 39.47 44.72
CA VAL A 21 -25.97 40.55 45.39
C VAL A 21 -25.28 39.98 46.64
N SER A 22 -24.01 40.30 46.83
CA SER A 22 -23.38 40.39 48.14
C SER A 22 -22.52 41.64 48.16
N ALA A 23 -22.99 42.66 48.89
CA ALA A 23 -22.27 43.91 49.08
C ALA A 23 -22.23 44.22 50.58
N CYS A 24 -21.05 44.56 51.07
CA CYS A 24 -20.84 45.29 52.32
C CYS A 24 -19.61 46.18 52.14
N VAL A 25 -19.80 47.46 51.76
CA VAL A 25 -18.94 48.58 52.16
C VAL A 25 -19.79 49.85 52.18
N ASP A 26 -19.74 50.56 53.32
CA ASP A 26 -20.40 51.83 53.63
C ASP A 26 -19.53 53.06 53.27
N ALA A 27 -20.20 54.22 53.16
CA ALA A 27 -19.72 55.63 53.27
C ALA A 27 -19.54 56.46 51.97
N PRO A 28 -19.55 57.81 52.04
CA PRO A 28 -20.74 58.66 52.11
C PRO A 28 -20.82 59.69 50.95
N SER A 29 -22.00 60.31 50.82
CA SER A 29 -22.43 61.22 49.74
C SER A 29 -21.82 62.63 49.77
N ALA A 30 -21.44 63.13 48.58
CA ALA A 30 -21.17 64.55 48.28
C ALA A 30 -21.86 64.95 46.94
N PRO A 31 -22.24 66.24 46.72
CA PRO A 31 -23.05 66.64 45.58
C PRO A 31 -22.24 67.26 44.42
N GLY A 32 -22.70 67.00 43.18
CA GLY A 32 -22.52 67.91 42.04
C GLY A 32 -21.32 67.66 41.12
N ASP A 33 -21.41 66.64 40.28
CA ASP A 33 -21.07 66.63 38.85
C ASP A 33 -21.70 65.34 38.27
N ASP A 34 -22.14 65.34 37.01
CA ASP A 34 -22.77 64.21 36.31
C ASP A 34 -21.81 62.99 36.16
N VAL A 35 -21.42 62.37 37.28
CA VAL A 35 -20.69 61.10 37.33
C VAL A 35 -21.72 59.99 37.13
N GLY A 36 -22.10 59.75 35.89
CA GLY A 36 -22.92 58.60 35.53
C GLY A 36 -22.11 57.31 35.66
N SER A 37 -22.67 56.27 36.29
CA SER A 37 -22.17 54.91 36.09
C SER A 37 -22.31 54.54 34.60
N GLY A 38 -21.20 54.21 33.94
CA GLY A 38 -21.21 53.67 32.57
C GLY A 38 -21.00 52.16 32.58
N ALA A 39 -21.18 51.51 31.43
CA ALA A 39 -20.67 50.17 31.22
C ALA A 39 -19.62 50.22 30.11
N LEU A 40 -18.46 49.61 30.33
CA LEU A 40 -17.54 49.39 29.22
C LEU A 40 -18.11 48.21 28.42
N PHE A 41 -18.72 48.53 27.28
CA PHE A 41 -19.05 47.50 26.31
C PHE A 41 -17.85 47.26 25.42
N PHE A 42 -17.35 46.04 25.50
CA PHE A 42 -16.23 45.58 24.71
C PHE A 42 -16.68 44.32 23.99
N ALA A 43 -17.10 44.47 22.74
CA ALA A 43 -17.59 43.39 21.89
C ALA A 43 -16.75 43.25 20.59
N PRO A 44 -15.44 43.00 20.69
CA PRO A 44 -14.58 42.91 19.52
C PRO A 44 -14.79 41.59 18.75
N GLN A 45 -14.43 41.62 17.46
CA GLN A 45 -14.15 40.39 16.73
C GLN A 45 -12.73 39.95 17.06
N VAL A 46 -12.51 38.67 17.33
CA VAL A 46 -11.18 38.16 17.62
C VAL A 46 -10.56 37.52 16.38
N THR A 47 -9.32 37.91 16.12
CA THR A 47 -8.40 37.14 15.28
C THR A 47 -7.32 36.53 16.16
N LEU A 48 -7.13 35.22 16.08
CA LEU A 48 -6.05 34.53 16.76
C LEU A 48 -4.77 34.68 15.92
N VAL A 49 -3.65 35.02 16.57
CA VAL A 49 -2.34 35.12 15.92
C VAL A 49 -1.29 34.37 16.73
N GLY A 50 -0.31 33.77 16.05
CA GLY A 50 0.84 33.18 16.72
C GLY A 50 1.81 34.25 17.24
N PRO A 51 2.85 33.87 18.00
CA PRO A 51 3.83 34.81 18.54
C PRO A 51 4.56 35.64 17.47
N ALA A 52 4.73 35.08 16.27
CA ALA A 52 5.38 35.73 15.13
C ALA A 52 4.41 36.50 14.22
N GLY A 53 3.11 36.53 14.54
CA GLY A 53 2.07 37.18 13.74
C GLY A 53 0.99 36.23 13.23
N PRO A 54 0.23 36.63 12.20
CA PRO A 54 -0.88 35.84 11.65
C PRO A 54 -0.46 34.43 11.22
N ALA A 55 -1.38 33.48 11.34
CA ALA A 55 -1.16 32.12 10.89
C ALA A 55 -0.80 32.08 9.39
N THR A 56 0.18 31.26 9.04
CA THR A 56 0.69 31.11 7.67
C THR A 56 0.14 29.88 6.96
N SER A 57 -0.54 28.99 7.70
CA SER A 57 -1.15 27.78 7.19
C SER A 57 -2.46 27.48 7.91
N LEU A 58 -3.31 26.69 7.27
CA LEU A 58 -4.56 26.21 7.84
C LEU A 58 -4.34 25.37 9.10
N ALA A 59 -3.33 24.51 9.09
CA ALA A 59 -2.98 23.68 10.25
C ALA A 59 -2.55 24.54 11.45
N GLN A 60 -1.84 25.66 11.22
CA GLN A 60 -1.52 26.59 12.28
C GLN A 60 -2.77 27.31 12.81
N THR A 61 -3.69 27.71 11.94
CA THR A 61 -5.00 28.25 12.36
C THR A 61 -5.75 27.26 13.23
N ASP A 62 -5.85 26.00 12.79
CA ASP A 62 -6.52 24.94 13.55
C ASP A 62 -5.83 24.70 14.91
N ALA A 63 -4.49 24.82 14.98
CA ALA A 63 -3.76 24.70 16.25
C ALA A 63 -4.02 25.88 17.21
N LEU A 64 -4.18 27.09 16.67
CA LEU A 64 -4.60 28.27 17.44
C LEU A 64 -6.04 28.13 17.92
N ASP A 65 -6.94 27.60 17.09
CA ASP A 65 -8.32 27.30 17.49
C ASP A 65 -8.38 26.25 18.59
N GLU A 66 -7.62 25.16 18.48
CA GLU A 66 -7.47 24.13 19.52
C GLU A 66 -6.94 24.70 20.84
N ALA A 67 -6.02 25.67 20.76
CA ALA A 67 -5.55 26.38 21.94
C ALA A 67 -6.67 27.25 22.55
N PHE A 68 -7.42 27.98 21.73
CA PHE A 68 -8.49 28.87 22.18
C PHE A 68 -9.69 28.11 22.73
N ASP A 69 -9.98 26.92 22.22
CA ASP A 69 -11.04 26.03 22.71
C ASP A 69 -10.78 25.48 24.12
N ARG A 70 -9.58 25.67 24.66
CA ARG A 70 -9.23 25.33 26.05
C ARG A 70 -9.48 26.47 27.04
N VAL A 71 -9.74 27.68 26.58
CA VAL A 71 -9.91 28.87 27.43
C VAL A 71 -11.13 28.68 28.34
N ASP A 72 -10.89 28.71 29.65
CA ASP A 72 -11.93 28.61 30.69
C ASP A 72 -12.14 29.92 31.45
N ARG A 73 -11.27 30.92 31.23
CA ARG A 73 -11.38 32.24 31.84
C ARG A 73 -10.69 33.32 31.03
N PHE A 74 -11.20 34.54 31.20
CA PHE A 74 -10.55 35.77 30.74
C PHE A 74 -10.26 36.67 31.94
N HIS A 75 -9.00 37.07 32.10
CA HIS A 75 -8.60 38.12 33.01
C HIS A 75 -8.56 39.45 32.24
N MET A 76 -9.43 40.38 32.63
CA MET A 76 -9.57 41.69 32.00
C MET A 76 -9.15 42.78 32.96
N VAL A 77 -8.15 43.57 32.55
CA VAL A 77 -7.70 44.76 33.27
C VAL A 77 -8.04 46.00 32.45
N VAL A 78 -8.84 46.88 33.03
CA VAL A 78 -9.25 48.15 32.42
C VAL A 78 -8.54 49.30 33.11
N ARG A 79 -7.80 50.09 32.35
CA ARG A 79 -7.12 51.30 32.80
C ARG A 79 -7.69 52.52 32.13
N ARG A 80 -7.75 53.64 32.83
CA ARG A 80 -8.06 54.93 32.21
C ARG A 80 -6.88 55.37 31.35
N ALA A 81 -7.14 55.77 30.11
CA ALA A 81 -6.07 56.10 29.16
C ALA A 81 -5.29 57.37 29.52
N SER A 82 -5.88 58.29 30.29
CA SER A 82 -5.26 59.57 30.65
C SER A 82 -4.24 59.50 31.78
N ASP A 83 -4.44 58.60 32.76
CA ASP A 83 -3.63 58.51 33.97
C ASP A 83 -3.11 57.08 34.26
N ASN A 84 -3.45 56.11 33.39
CA ASN A 84 -3.10 54.70 33.49
C ASN A 84 -3.60 53.99 34.78
N ARG A 85 -4.55 54.59 35.50
CA ARG A 85 -5.12 54.05 36.74
C ARG A 85 -6.07 52.89 36.41
N ILE A 86 -5.95 51.78 37.14
CA ILE A 86 -6.88 50.64 37.03
C ILE A 86 -8.25 51.07 37.56
N VAL A 87 -9.27 50.85 36.75
CA VAL A 87 -10.68 51.13 37.07
C VAL A 87 -11.53 49.87 37.15
N ALA A 88 -11.09 48.76 36.54
CA ALA A 88 -11.63 47.43 36.74
C ALA A 88 -10.52 46.38 36.57
N ASP A 89 -10.60 45.31 37.35
CA ASP A 89 -9.72 44.15 37.33
C ASP A 89 -10.58 42.94 37.64
N THR A 90 -10.96 42.19 36.60
CA THR A 90 -12.02 41.19 36.67
C THR A 90 -11.57 39.90 35.99
N VAL A 91 -11.84 38.77 36.64
CA VAL A 91 -11.72 37.43 36.05
C VAL A 91 -13.12 36.92 35.69
N ILE A 92 -13.32 36.56 34.43
CA ILE A 92 -14.58 36.09 33.86
C ILE A 92 -14.42 34.63 33.51
N GLY A 93 -15.09 33.73 34.24
CA GLY A 93 -15.15 32.32 33.89
C GLY A 93 -16.04 32.08 32.67
N VAL A 94 -15.62 31.21 31.77
CA VAL A 94 -16.35 30.88 30.54
C VAL A 94 -16.39 29.37 30.31
N THR A 95 -17.35 28.92 29.51
CA THR A 95 -17.39 27.52 29.05
C THR A 95 -16.46 27.38 27.84
N PRO A 96 -15.43 26.53 27.88
CA PRO A 96 -14.52 26.35 26.74
C PRO A 96 -15.26 25.86 25.47
N GLY A 97 -14.73 26.20 24.29
CA GLY A 97 -15.26 25.74 23.00
C GLY A 97 -16.39 26.58 22.38
N LEU A 98 -16.83 27.66 23.04
CA LEU A 98 -17.90 28.52 22.53
C LEU A 98 -17.43 29.40 21.35
N ASP A 99 -18.36 29.68 20.44
CA ASP A 99 -18.18 30.62 19.34
C ASP A 99 -18.29 32.08 19.77
N GLU A 100 -18.99 32.31 20.88
CA GLU A 100 -19.23 33.64 21.43
C GLU A 100 -19.05 33.66 22.96
N TYR A 101 -18.31 34.65 23.45
CA TYR A 101 -18.14 34.90 24.89
C TYR A 101 -18.58 36.32 25.27
N ASN A 102 -19.31 36.45 26.38
CA ASN A 102 -19.71 37.74 26.91
C ASN A 102 -18.69 38.26 27.94
N LEU A 103 -17.93 39.30 27.56
CA LEU A 103 -16.86 39.89 28.37
C LEU A 103 -17.16 41.32 28.86
N ALA A 104 -18.42 41.60 29.22
CA ALA A 104 -18.79 42.93 29.73
C ALA A 104 -18.19 43.21 31.13
N ALA A 105 -17.65 44.43 31.33
CA ALA A 105 -17.29 44.93 32.66
C ALA A 105 -17.86 46.34 32.92
N PRO A 106 -18.56 46.54 34.04
CA PRO A 106 -19.01 47.87 34.43
C PRO A 106 -17.82 48.75 34.85
N VAL A 107 -17.80 50.01 34.41
CA VAL A 107 -16.77 50.99 34.81
C VAL A 107 -17.40 52.34 35.08
N VAL A 108 -16.91 53.05 36.09
CA VAL A 108 -17.37 54.42 36.36
C VAL A 108 -16.68 55.37 35.38
N ILE A 109 -17.48 56.15 34.64
CA ILE A 109 -16.98 57.10 33.65
C ILE A 109 -17.07 58.53 34.22
N ALA A 110 -16.03 59.33 33.99
CA ALA A 110 -15.96 60.75 34.33
C ALA A 110 -16.53 61.65 33.22
N SER A 111 -16.54 61.18 31.96
CA SER A 111 -17.13 61.90 30.83
C SER A 111 -17.64 60.92 29.76
N ALA A 112 -18.48 61.39 28.83
CA ALA A 112 -19.07 60.54 27.79
C ALA A 112 -18.06 60.04 26.74
N ASP A 113 -16.90 60.69 26.62
CA ASP A 113 -15.85 60.38 25.63
C ASP A 113 -14.58 59.80 26.25
N GLU A 114 -14.65 59.37 27.51
CA GLU A 114 -13.51 58.82 28.21
C GLU A 114 -12.98 57.55 27.52
N GLN A 115 -11.65 57.52 27.35
CA GLN A 115 -10.96 56.40 26.74
C GLN A 115 -10.33 55.49 27.80
N PHE A 116 -10.34 54.20 27.51
CA PHE A 116 -9.80 53.16 28.36
C PHE A 116 -8.80 52.30 27.57
N LEU A 117 -7.77 51.83 28.26
CA LEU A 117 -6.87 50.78 27.80
C LEU A 117 -7.33 49.46 28.42
N VAL A 118 -7.66 48.50 27.58
CA VAL A 118 -8.12 47.15 27.99
C VAL A 118 -7.02 46.16 27.66
N SER A 119 -6.56 45.42 28.66
CA SER A 119 -5.71 44.24 28.47
C SER A 119 -6.51 43.00 28.78
N LEU A 120 -6.39 41.99 27.92
CA LEU A 120 -7.03 40.69 28.09
C LEU A 120 -5.97 39.61 28.14
N ILE A 121 -6.12 38.70 29.09
CA ILE A 121 -5.40 37.43 29.17
C ILE A 121 -6.45 36.32 29.15
N ALA A 122 -6.36 35.43 28.18
CA ALA A 122 -7.20 34.23 28.10
C ALA A 122 -6.40 33.04 28.63
N SER A 123 -6.96 32.28 29.56
CA SER A 123 -6.25 31.18 30.24
C SER A 123 -7.10 29.94 30.41
N GLN A 124 -6.40 28.83 30.65
CA GLN A 124 -6.95 27.57 31.14
C GLN A 124 -6.41 27.34 32.55
N GLY A 125 -7.26 27.46 33.57
CA GLY A 125 -6.77 27.46 34.94
C GLY A 125 -5.79 28.61 35.18
N ASP A 126 -4.56 28.28 35.58
CA ASP A 126 -3.49 29.24 35.83
C ASP A 126 -2.53 29.40 34.64
N VAL A 127 -2.79 28.71 33.53
CA VAL A 127 -1.96 28.75 32.31
C VAL A 127 -2.49 29.80 31.36
N GLU A 128 -1.74 30.88 31.17
CA GLU A 128 -1.98 31.84 30.09
C GLU A 128 -1.86 31.15 28.73
N LEU A 129 -2.83 31.37 27.84
CA LEU A 129 -2.84 30.83 26.48
C LEU A 129 -2.74 31.94 25.43
N PHE A 130 -3.44 33.05 25.67
CA PHE A 130 -3.40 34.21 24.80
C PHE A 130 -3.37 35.50 25.61
N SER A 131 -2.75 36.52 25.05
CA SER A 131 -2.87 37.88 25.57
C SER A 131 -2.96 38.92 24.46
N THR A 132 -3.41 40.10 24.83
CA THR A 132 -3.46 41.26 23.94
C THR A 132 -2.54 42.37 24.43
N PRO A 133 -1.92 43.14 23.53
CA PRO A 133 -1.44 44.47 23.91
C PRO A 133 -2.63 45.34 24.41
N PRO A 134 -2.38 46.43 25.16
CA PRO A 134 -3.46 47.31 25.62
C PRO A 134 -4.27 47.89 24.45
N ILE A 135 -5.58 47.65 24.46
CA ILE A 135 -6.53 48.07 23.42
C ILE A 135 -7.21 49.36 23.85
N LEU A 136 -7.09 50.40 23.02
CA LEU A 136 -7.77 51.68 23.27
C LEU A 136 -9.24 51.58 22.84
N THR A 137 -10.15 51.79 23.79
CA THR A 137 -11.60 51.75 23.57
C THR A 137 -12.32 52.87 24.33
N ARG A 138 -13.62 53.05 24.10
CA ARG A 138 -14.49 54.02 24.80
C ARG A 138 -15.61 53.26 25.51
N ALA A 139 -16.03 53.76 26.67
CA ALA A 139 -17.22 53.24 27.34
C ALA A 139 -18.50 53.80 26.69
N THR A 140 -19.60 53.04 26.76
CA THR A 140 -20.93 53.57 26.36
C THR A 140 -21.75 53.79 27.63
N ARG A 141 -22.47 54.91 27.70
CA ARG A 141 -23.41 55.13 28.81
C ARG A 141 -24.56 54.12 28.74
N VAL A 142 -24.90 53.55 29.89
CA VAL A 142 -26.06 52.69 30.07
C VAL A 142 -27.03 53.28 31.09
N ASP A 143 -28.31 52.94 30.95
CA ASP A 143 -29.31 53.19 31.97
C ASP A 143 -29.17 52.16 33.11
N ALA A 144 -29.95 52.33 34.17
CA ALA A 144 -29.98 51.41 35.31
C ALA A 144 -30.39 49.97 34.93
N ALA A 145 -30.98 49.77 33.75
CA ALA A 145 -31.35 48.47 33.20
C ALA A 145 -30.29 47.90 32.23
N GLY A 146 -29.16 48.59 32.02
CA GLY A 146 -28.07 48.17 31.14
C GLY A 146 -28.26 48.54 29.66
N ASN A 147 -29.29 49.31 29.30
CA ASN A 147 -29.54 49.72 27.92
C ASN A 147 -28.74 50.97 27.54
N PRO A 148 -28.22 51.10 26.31
CA PRO A 148 -27.52 52.30 25.86
C PRO A 148 -28.37 53.58 25.96
N VAL A 149 -27.81 54.65 26.52
CA VAL A 149 -28.49 55.95 26.69
C VAL A 149 -27.92 56.97 25.69
N GLY A 150 -28.80 57.66 24.94
CA GLY A 150 -28.42 58.86 24.19
C GLY A 150 -28.44 58.79 22.66
N GLY A 151 -29.08 57.81 22.04
CA GLY A 151 -29.41 57.86 20.59
C GLY A 151 -28.23 57.88 19.61
N ALA A 152 -26.99 57.89 20.08
CA ALA A 152 -25.88 57.39 19.28
C ALA A 152 -26.25 55.94 18.97
N ALA A 153 -26.56 55.68 17.70
CA ALA A 153 -26.58 54.31 17.20
C ALA A 153 -25.33 53.65 17.77
N ALA A 154 -25.50 52.44 18.32
CA ALA A 154 -24.41 51.55 18.62
C ALA A 154 -23.64 51.29 17.32
N GLY A 155 -22.86 52.27 16.87
CA GLY A 155 -21.70 52.10 16.04
C GLY A 155 -20.66 51.45 16.92
N ALA A 156 -20.97 50.26 17.42
CA ALA A 156 -19.98 49.25 17.68
C ALA A 156 -19.34 49.02 16.31
N VAL A 157 -18.37 49.87 15.96
CA VAL A 157 -17.33 49.48 15.02
C VAL A 157 -16.85 48.17 15.60
N SER A 158 -17.17 47.03 14.97
CA SER A 158 -16.65 45.76 15.45
C SER A 158 -15.14 45.86 15.23
N THR A 159 -14.41 46.31 16.26
CA THR A 159 -12.97 46.42 16.19
C THR A 159 -12.46 45.00 16.22
N THR A 160 -11.81 44.58 15.14
CA THR A 160 -11.07 43.34 15.13
C THR A 160 -9.83 43.52 16.00
N ILE A 161 -9.66 42.65 17.00
CA ILE A 161 -8.49 42.64 17.88
C ILE A 161 -7.71 41.35 17.66
N SER A 162 -6.40 41.41 17.86
CA SER A 162 -5.55 40.23 17.79
C SER A 162 -5.25 39.70 19.18
N LEU A 163 -5.63 38.44 19.43
CA LEU A 163 -5.20 37.67 20.59
C LEU A 163 -3.95 36.89 20.18
N THR A 164 -2.82 37.24 20.78
CA THR A 164 -1.52 36.62 20.48
C THR A 164 -1.34 35.42 21.37
N TYR A 165 -1.03 34.27 20.78
CA TYR A 165 -0.70 33.07 21.53
C TYR A 165 0.55 33.30 22.37
N SER A 166 0.44 33.09 23.68
CA SER A 166 1.50 33.29 24.67
C SER A 166 1.65 32.09 25.61
N GLY A 167 0.92 31.01 25.35
CA GLY A 167 0.91 29.82 26.19
C GLY A 167 2.07 28.84 25.98
N PRO A 168 1.94 27.60 26.51
CA PRO A 168 2.99 26.60 26.43
C PRO A 168 3.48 26.37 25.00
N GLY A 169 4.79 26.49 24.78
CA GLY A 169 5.39 26.30 23.46
C GLY A 169 5.42 27.56 22.59
N ALA A 170 4.98 28.72 23.09
CA ALA A 170 5.13 30.00 22.38
C ALA A 170 6.59 30.34 22.04
N THR A 171 7.55 29.84 22.82
CA THR A 171 9.00 29.97 22.60
C THR A 171 9.66 28.64 22.20
N ALA A 172 8.87 27.65 21.78
CA ALA A 172 9.42 26.37 21.34
C ALA A 172 10.38 26.54 20.16
N ALA A 173 11.42 25.71 20.13
CA ALA A 173 12.40 25.68 19.06
C ALA A 173 12.09 24.60 18.02
N SER A 174 11.55 23.45 18.44
CA SER A 174 11.21 22.34 17.54
C SER A 174 10.02 21.53 18.04
N VAL A 175 9.45 20.75 17.13
CA VAL A 175 8.52 19.66 17.42
C VAL A 175 9.05 18.39 16.75
N GLU A 176 8.93 17.27 17.43
CA GLU A 176 9.35 15.94 16.98
C GLU A 176 8.17 14.98 17.05
N ILE A 177 8.16 13.97 16.18
CA ILE A 177 7.12 12.94 16.12
C ILE A 177 7.76 11.55 16.04
N GLU A 178 7.24 10.61 16.82
CA GLU A 178 7.72 9.23 16.89
C GLU A 178 6.55 8.23 16.98
N PRO A 179 6.57 7.13 16.21
CA PRO A 179 7.57 6.81 15.19
C PRO A 179 7.43 7.70 13.94
N GLY A 180 8.54 7.92 13.23
CA GLY A 180 8.56 8.69 11.97
C GLY A 180 7.95 7.96 10.77
N GLN A 181 7.70 6.66 10.91
CA GLN A 181 7.01 5.83 9.90
C GLN A 181 6.11 4.81 10.59
N VAL A 182 4.97 4.50 9.97
CA VAL A 182 4.03 3.47 10.42
C VAL A 182 3.54 2.67 9.23
N VAL A 183 3.59 1.34 9.32
CA VAL A 183 2.96 0.45 8.33
C VAL A 183 1.72 -0.18 8.95
N LEU A 184 0.57 -0.02 8.29
CA LEU A 184 -0.74 -0.51 8.73
C LEU A 184 -1.40 -1.34 7.62
N GLY A 185 -2.32 -2.23 8.01
CA GLY A 185 -3.33 -2.73 7.09
C GLY A 185 -4.58 -1.83 7.13
N PRO A 186 -5.51 -1.95 6.15
CA PRO A 186 -6.81 -1.31 6.25
C PRO A 186 -7.54 -1.68 7.56
N GLY A 187 -8.03 -0.68 8.29
CA GLY A 187 -8.61 -0.83 9.63
C GLY A 187 -7.60 -1.01 10.77
N GLY A 188 -6.31 -1.14 10.45
CA GLY A 188 -5.22 -1.16 11.43
C GLY A 188 -5.04 0.20 12.10
N VAL A 189 -4.55 0.17 13.34
CA VAL A 189 -4.38 1.37 14.17
C VAL A 189 -2.98 1.42 14.76
N ALA A 190 -2.39 2.61 14.82
CA ALA A 190 -1.17 2.88 15.55
C ALA A 190 -1.23 4.25 16.22
N THR A 191 -0.39 4.46 17.22
CA THR A 191 -0.23 5.76 17.86
C THR A 191 1.10 6.38 17.45
N VAL A 192 1.04 7.63 17.02
CA VAL A 192 2.21 8.51 16.87
C VAL A 192 2.18 9.53 17.99
N ALA A 193 3.28 9.62 18.73
CA ALA A 193 3.48 10.57 19.80
C ALA A 193 4.27 11.78 19.28
N PHE A 194 4.13 12.92 19.95
CA PHE A 194 4.93 14.11 19.65
C PHE A 194 5.59 14.67 20.91
N LYS A 195 6.68 15.40 20.73
CA LYS A 195 7.36 16.18 21.76
C LYS A 195 7.61 17.59 21.22
N VAL A 196 7.32 18.61 22.02
CA VAL A 196 7.70 19.99 21.71
C VAL A 196 8.88 20.36 22.60
N LEU A 197 9.93 20.90 22.01
CA LEU A 197 11.20 21.16 22.70
C LEU A 197 11.53 22.65 22.72
N ASP A 198 12.15 23.11 23.81
CA ASP A 198 12.78 24.43 23.86
C ASP A 198 14.16 24.44 23.18
N ASP A 199 14.85 25.58 23.20
CA ASP A 199 16.17 25.77 22.61
C ASP A 199 17.29 24.95 23.28
N THR A 200 17.04 24.43 24.49
CA THR A 200 17.94 23.54 25.20
C THR A 200 17.65 22.05 24.97
N GLY A 201 16.56 21.74 24.26
CA GLY A 201 16.07 20.38 24.05
C GLY A 201 15.19 19.83 25.17
N ALA A 202 14.73 20.66 26.11
CA ALA A 202 13.84 20.23 27.18
C ALA A 202 12.37 20.16 26.69
N VAL A 203 11.63 19.16 27.16
CA VAL A 203 10.23 18.94 26.76
C VAL A 203 9.32 19.98 27.40
N ILE A 204 8.54 20.66 26.56
CA ILE A 204 7.48 21.59 26.97
C ILE A 204 6.15 20.82 27.00
N ALA A 205 5.55 20.70 28.18
CA ALA A 205 4.27 20.02 28.35
C ALA A 205 3.06 20.92 28.04
N GLY A 206 1.92 20.31 27.70
CA GLY A 206 0.64 21.02 27.57
C GLY A 206 0.48 21.87 26.31
N VAL A 207 1.40 21.79 25.36
CA VAL A 207 1.33 22.52 24.09
C VAL A 207 0.11 22.04 23.29
N PRO A 208 -0.85 22.93 22.95
CA PRO A 208 -1.93 22.60 22.03
C PRO A 208 -1.37 22.36 20.63
N VAL A 209 -1.98 21.45 19.89
CA VAL A 209 -1.55 21.09 18.53
C VAL A 209 -2.76 20.74 17.68
N SER A 210 -2.62 20.90 16.37
CA SER A 210 -3.52 20.31 15.39
C SER A 210 -2.88 19.09 14.73
N TRP A 211 -3.72 18.15 14.33
CA TRP A 211 -3.34 16.96 13.58
C TRP A 211 -3.99 16.98 12.21
N THR A 212 -3.21 16.71 11.16
CA THR A 212 -3.72 16.59 9.80
C THR A 212 -3.18 15.34 9.12
N SER A 213 -3.92 14.85 8.13
CA SER A 213 -3.50 13.78 7.22
C SER A 213 -3.53 14.31 5.79
N THR A 214 -2.46 14.11 5.02
CA THR A 214 -2.38 14.58 3.63
C THR A 214 -3.32 13.81 2.70
N ALA A 215 -3.63 12.55 3.03
CA ALA A 215 -4.58 11.72 2.31
C ALA A 215 -5.52 10.96 3.27
N ALA A 216 -6.60 11.62 3.70
CA ALA A 216 -7.60 11.04 4.62
C ALA A 216 -8.33 9.79 4.07
N SER A 217 -8.33 9.58 2.74
CA SER A 217 -8.82 8.34 2.12
C SER A 217 -7.87 7.16 2.32
N VAL A 218 -6.59 7.41 2.61
CA VAL A 218 -5.57 6.40 2.87
C VAL A 218 -5.42 6.18 4.37
N ALA A 219 -5.26 7.24 5.17
CA ALA A 219 -5.16 7.14 6.63
C ALA A 219 -5.76 8.38 7.32
N THR A 220 -6.42 8.19 8.46
CA THR A 220 -6.93 9.27 9.30
C THR A 220 -6.11 9.39 10.59
N VAL A 221 -6.15 10.55 11.23
CA VAL A 221 -5.52 10.79 12.52
C VAL A 221 -6.47 11.56 13.44
N ASP A 222 -6.52 11.15 14.70
CA ASP A 222 -7.22 11.86 15.78
C ASP A 222 -6.40 11.79 17.06
N GLY A 223 -5.94 12.94 17.58
CA GLY A 223 -5.13 12.99 18.79
C GLY A 223 -3.85 12.13 18.77
N GLY A 224 -3.23 11.95 17.59
CA GLY A 224 -2.08 11.06 17.39
C GLY A 224 -2.44 9.59 17.19
N ASN A 225 -3.71 9.21 17.27
CA ASN A 225 -4.19 7.87 16.91
C ASN A 225 -4.47 7.80 15.40
N VAL A 226 -3.65 7.02 14.69
CA VAL A 226 -3.69 6.87 13.23
C VAL A 226 -4.47 5.60 12.88
N THR A 227 -5.41 5.70 11.95
CA THR A 227 -6.16 4.55 11.42
C THR A 227 -5.95 4.42 9.93
N GLY A 228 -5.53 3.24 9.46
CA GLY A 228 -5.44 2.90 8.05
C GLY A 228 -6.82 2.72 7.42
N VAL A 229 -7.04 3.27 6.24
CA VAL A 229 -8.33 3.27 5.53
C VAL A 229 -8.26 2.45 4.25
N SER A 230 -7.34 2.78 3.35
CA SER A 230 -7.14 2.06 2.09
C SER A 230 -5.70 2.13 1.63
N ASP A 231 -5.31 1.22 0.72
CA ASP A 231 -3.92 1.10 0.29
C ASP A 231 -3.36 2.40 -0.28
N GLY A 232 -2.12 2.71 0.11
CA GLY A 232 -1.42 3.91 -0.34
C GLY A 232 -0.52 4.52 0.74
N ILE A 233 -0.13 5.77 0.50
CA ILE A 233 0.74 6.54 1.39
C ILE A 233 0.02 7.82 1.84
N SER A 234 0.14 8.15 3.11
CA SER A 234 -0.26 9.45 3.67
C SER A 234 0.83 9.97 4.59
N GLU A 235 0.87 11.29 4.81
CA GLU A 235 1.63 11.88 5.90
C GLU A 235 0.68 12.38 6.98
N VAL A 236 0.98 12.03 8.22
CA VAL A 236 0.33 12.58 9.40
C VAL A 236 1.21 13.68 9.97
N VAL A 237 0.67 14.89 10.09
CA VAL A 237 1.42 16.09 10.49
C VAL A 237 0.85 16.64 11.79
N VAL A 238 1.73 16.90 12.76
CA VAL A 238 1.41 17.67 13.96
C VAL A 238 1.87 19.12 13.76
N THR A 239 1.01 20.09 14.06
CA THR A 239 1.33 21.54 13.96
C THR A 239 1.06 22.24 15.28
N THR A 240 2.01 23.07 15.74
CA THR A 240 1.87 23.91 16.93
C THR A 240 1.28 25.30 16.58
N PRO A 241 0.76 26.07 17.56
CA PRO A 241 0.29 27.45 17.34
C PRO A 241 1.35 28.40 16.77
N THR A 242 2.64 28.10 17.00
CA THR A 242 3.77 28.87 16.45
C THR A 242 4.08 28.52 15.00
N GLY A 243 3.48 27.46 14.47
CA GLY A 243 3.68 26.98 13.10
C GLY A 243 4.78 25.92 12.96
N LEU A 244 5.41 25.46 14.05
CA LEU A 244 6.33 24.32 14.00
C LEU A 244 5.58 23.04 13.62
N GLN A 245 6.20 22.22 12.76
CA GLN A 245 5.62 20.99 12.23
C GLN A 245 6.58 19.80 12.33
N ALA A 246 6.01 18.61 12.52
CA ALA A 246 6.68 17.32 12.34
C ALA A 246 5.71 16.34 11.68
N SER A 247 6.23 15.41 10.88
CA SER A 247 5.43 14.44 10.14
C SER A 247 5.87 12.99 10.35
N SER A 248 4.90 12.09 10.27
CA SER A 248 5.10 10.63 10.22
C SER A 248 4.49 10.09 8.93
N THR A 249 5.26 9.31 8.18
CA THR A 249 4.77 8.68 6.95
C THR A 249 3.99 7.41 7.29
N VAL A 250 2.76 7.32 6.80
CA VAL A 250 1.86 6.19 7.01
C VAL A 250 1.73 5.41 5.71
N TYR A 251 2.10 4.14 5.75
CA TYR A 251 1.94 3.18 4.67
C TYR A 251 0.74 2.30 5.01
N VAL A 252 -0.23 2.21 4.11
CA VAL A 252 -1.36 1.29 4.26
C VAL A 252 -1.26 0.24 3.17
N VAL A 253 -1.20 -1.03 3.56
CA VAL A 253 -0.97 -2.16 2.66
C VAL A 253 -1.90 -3.31 3.02
N SER A 254 -2.70 -3.73 2.05
CA SER A 254 -3.58 -4.88 2.15
C SER A 254 -2.92 -6.16 1.62
N GLY A 255 -3.65 -7.27 1.73
CA GLY A 255 -3.24 -8.57 1.22
C GLY A 255 -2.52 -9.45 2.24
N THR A 256 -2.16 -10.64 1.79
CA THR A 256 -1.43 -11.65 2.57
C THR A 256 -0.02 -11.74 2.04
N LEU A 257 0.96 -11.72 2.93
CA LEU A 257 2.36 -11.94 2.63
C LEU A 257 2.78 -13.29 3.18
N ALA A 258 3.29 -14.18 2.32
CA ALA A 258 4.10 -15.31 2.75
C ALA A 258 5.55 -14.85 2.95
N PHE A 259 6.22 -15.41 3.94
CA PHE A 259 7.61 -15.12 4.27
C PHE A 259 8.21 -16.31 5.00
N VAL A 260 9.54 -16.36 5.05
CA VAL A 260 10.28 -17.35 5.82
C VAL A 260 10.82 -16.68 7.07
N GLN A 261 10.70 -17.34 8.22
CA GLN A 261 11.33 -16.89 9.46
C GLN A 261 11.70 -18.13 10.28
N ASP A 262 12.91 -18.19 10.82
CA ASP A 262 13.44 -19.39 11.50
C ASP A 262 13.34 -20.67 10.65
N GLY A 263 13.45 -20.54 9.32
CA GLY A 263 13.34 -21.65 8.37
C GLY A 263 11.95 -22.29 8.27
N VAL A 264 10.90 -21.56 8.66
CA VAL A 264 9.49 -21.94 8.55
C VAL A 264 8.77 -20.92 7.68
N VAL A 265 7.95 -21.41 6.74
CA VAL A 265 7.08 -20.58 5.91
C VAL A 265 5.87 -20.15 6.73
N ARG A 266 5.62 -18.85 6.80
CA ARG A 266 4.49 -18.24 7.52
C ARG A 266 3.76 -17.26 6.63
N THR A 267 2.51 -16.95 6.98
CA THR A 267 1.68 -15.95 6.31
C THR A 267 1.04 -15.00 7.30
N ARG A 268 0.95 -13.72 6.94
CA ARG A 268 0.21 -12.68 7.69
C ARG A 268 -0.04 -11.45 6.81
N ALA A 269 -0.76 -10.45 7.30
CA ALA A 269 -0.85 -9.15 6.61
C ALA A 269 0.46 -8.32 6.79
N PRO A 270 0.91 -7.56 5.78
CA PRO A 270 2.14 -6.77 5.88
C PRO A 270 2.15 -5.78 7.06
N GLY A 271 1.03 -5.09 7.28
CA GLY A 271 0.84 -4.14 8.38
C GLY A 271 0.72 -4.76 9.78
N GLY A 272 0.98 -6.05 9.94
CA GLY A 272 0.89 -6.78 11.20
C GLY A 272 -0.39 -7.59 11.35
N GLY A 273 -0.53 -8.26 12.50
CA GLY A 273 -1.66 -9.15 12.80
C GLY A 273 -1.22 -10.60 13.01
N ASP A 274 -2.20 -11.51 13.00
CA ASP A 274 -1.99 -12.92 13.31
C ASP A 274 -1.09 -13.60 12.28
N VAL A 275 -0.18 -14.43 12.78
CA VAL A 275 0.75 -15.22 11.98
C VAL A 275 0.24 -16.65 11.88
N ALA A 276 0.16 -17.17 10.65
CA ALA A 276 -0.19 -18.56 10.38
C ALA A 276 1.01 -19.31 9.79
N GLU A 277 1.37 -20.46 10.35
CA GLU A 277 2.40 -21.33 9.80
C GLU A 277 1.85 -22.13 8.62
N ARG A 278 2.69 -22.31 7.59
CA ARG A 278 2.33 -22.97 6.32
C ARG A 278 3.18 -24.21 6.00
N GLY A 279 4.34 -24.34 6.63
CA GLY A 279 5.19 -25.52 6.51
C GLY A 279 6.67 -25.21 6.73
N GLY A 280 7.50 -26.23 6.60
CA GLY A 280 8.94 -26.17 6.86
C GLY A 280 9.31 -26.75 8.22
N ALA A 281 10.49 -27.35 8.28
CA ALA A 281 11.09 -27.99 9.44
C ALA A 281 12.42 -27.34 9.84
N GLY A 282 12.57 -26.03 9.58
CA GLY A 282 13.72 -25.22 10.00
C GLY A 282 14.74 -24.91 8.90
N ALA A 283 14.45 -25.25 7.63
CA ALA A 283 15.28 -24.91 6.48
C ALA A 283 14.48 -24.58 5.22
N ALA A 284 13.23 -24.15 5.37
CA ALA A 284 12.41 -23.71 4.25
C ALA A 284 12.93 -22.39 3.66
N SER A 285 12.78 -22.22 2.35
CA SER A 285 13.13 -21.00 1.61
C SER A 285 12.22 -20.80 0.41
N ALA A 286 12.30 -19.61 -0.20
CA ALA A 286 11.71 -19.27 -1.49
C ALA A 286 10.24 -19.71 -1.65
N PRO A 287 9.30 -19.23 -0.81
CA PRO A 287 7.89 -19.51 -0.97
C PRO A 287 7.37 -18.91 -2.28
N ALA A 288 6.47 -19.62 -2.95
CA ALA A 288 5.85 -19.18 -4.20
C ALA A 288 4.39 -19.59 -4.27
N TRP A 289 3.50 -18.63 -4.53
CA TRP A 289 2.08 -18.88 -4.71
C TRP A 289 1.77 -19.33 -6.13
N SER A 290 0.73 -20.15 -6.29
CA SER A 290 0.05 -20.29 -7.58
C SER A 290 -0.61 -18.96 -7.98
N PRO A 291 -0.83 -18.70 -9.29
CA PRO A 291 -1.36 -17.41 -9.75
C PRO A 291 -2.75 -17.05 -9.21
N ASP A 292 -3.54 -18.05 -8.82
CA ASP A 292 -4.84 -17.91 -8.18
C ASP A 292 -4.76 -17.76 -6.65
N GLY A 293 -3.57 -17.80 -6.07
CA GLY A 293 -3.32 -17.67 -4.64
C GLY A 293 -3.78 -18.85 -3.80
N THR A 294 -4.18 -19.98 -4.39
CA THR A 294 -4.78 -21.11 -3.64
C THR A 294 -3.76 -22.11 -3.13
N ARG A 295 -2.59 -22.21 -3.76
CA ARG A 295 -1.50 -23.13 -3.39
C ARG A 295 -0.22 -22.36 -3.11
N LEU A 296 0.51 -22.80 -2.10
CA LEU A 296 1.80 -22.24 -1.72
C LEU A 296 2.85 -23.34 -1.78
N PHE A 297 3.89 -23.12 -2.58
CA PHE A 297 5.04 -24.00 -2.70
C PHE A 297 6.23 -23.37 -1.97
N PHE A 298 7.20 -24.18 -1.57
CA PHE A 298 8.45 -23.72 -0.99
C PHE A 298 9.57 -24.72 -1.24
N ALA A 299 10.82 -24.28 -1.12
CA ALA A 299 11.98 -25.16 -1.20
C ALA A 299 12.43 -25.58 0.20
N GLU A 300 12.80 -26.85 0.37
CA GLU A 300 13.42 -27.34 1.61
C GLU A 300 14.19 -28.63 1.36
N GLY A 301 15.45 -28.67 1.81
CA GLY A 301 16.31 -29.85 1.64
C GLY A 301 16.62 -30.17 0.17
N GLY A 302 16.65 -29.16 -0.70
CA GLY A 302 16.89 -29.33 -2.14
C GLY A 302 15.70 -29.88 -2.92
N SER A 303 14.49 -29.83 -2.35
CA SER A 303 13.25 -30.24 -3.03
C SER A 303 12.19 -29.17 -2.92
N VAL A 304 11.36 -29.06 -3.96
CA VAL A 304 10.12 -28.29 -3.93
C VAL A 304 9.06 -29.09 -3.18
N ARG A 305 8.29 -28.40 -2.34
CA ARG A 305 7.22 -28.96 -1.51
C ARG A 305 5.95 -28.13 -1.63
N LEU A 306 4.81 -28.77 -1.41
CA LEU A 306 3.52 -28.10 -1.25
C LEU A 306 3.27 -27.81 0.24
N SER A 307 2.81 -26.60 0.55
CA SER A 307 2.32 -26.21 1.88
C SER A 307 1.20 -27.14 2.34
N GLY A 308 1.26 -27.59 3.59
CA GLY A 308 0.24 -28.47 4.19
C GLY A 308 0.68 -29.93 4.31
N ASP A 309 0.87 -30.64 3.20
CA ASP A 309 1.28 -32.06 3.24
C ASP A 309 2.80 -32.23 3.52
N GLY A 310 3.58 -31.20 3.23
CA GLY A 310 5.04 -31.15 3.44
C GLY A 310 5.83 -32.17 2.61
N SER A 311 5.20 -32.87 1.67
CA SER A 311 5.85 -33.95 0.91
C SER A 311 6.71 -33.38 -0.22
N PRO A 312 7.91 -33.94 -0.47
CA PRO A 312 8.74 -33.53 -1.60
C PRO A 312 8.05 -33.90 -2.91
N LEU A 313 7.92 -32.92 -3.81
CA LEU A 313 7.36 -33.10 -5.15
C LEU A 313 8.45 -33.51 -6.14
N PHE A 314 9.51 -32.69 -6.26
CA PHE A 314 10.66 -32.94 -7.11
C PHE A 314 11.88 -32.13 -6.64
N GLY A 315 13.08 -32.45 -7.14
CA GLY A 315 14.32 -31.78 -6.77
C GLY A 315 14.42 -30.37 -7.37
N GLY A 316 14.88 -29.40 -6.57
CA GLY A 316 15.09 -28.01 -6.99
C GLY A 316 14.82 -26.99 -5.88
N GLY A 317 15.16 -25.73 -6.17
CA GLY A 317 14.86 -24.55 -5.37
C GLY A 317 14.12 -23.48 -6.18
N TRP A 318 13.75 -22.38 -5.53
CA TRP A 318 13.07 -21.23 -6.18
C TRP A 318 11.86 -21.61 -7.06
N PRO A 319 10.85 -22.29 -6.49
CA PRO A 319 9.69 -22.70 -7.25
C PRO A 319 8.95 -21.52 -7.89
N SER A 320 8.35 -21.75 -9.05
CA SER A 320 7.47 -20.84 -9.76
C SER A 320 6.41 -21.63 -10.49
N VAL A 321 5.15 -21.19 -10.39
CA VAL A 321 3.98 -21.92 -10.92
C VAL A 321 3.56 -21.33 -12.26
N SER A 322 3.26 -22.19 -13.24
CA SER A 322 2.83 -21.73 -14.57
C SER A 322 1.52 -20.95 -14.51
N PRO A 323 1.23 -20.07 -15.49
CA PRO A 323 0.01 -19.23 -15.47
C PRO A 323 -1.30 -20.04 -15.40
N ASP A 324 -1.32 -21.24 -15.96
CA ASP A 324 -2.45 -22.18 -15.92
C ASP A 324 -2.47 -23.09 -14.68
N GLY A 325 -1.44 -23.02 -13.84
CA GLY A 325 -1.31 -23.81 -12.61
C GLY A 325 -0.97 -25.28 -12.82
N THR A 326 -0.65 -25.73 -14.04
CA THR A 326 -0.43 -27.16 -14.33
C THR A 326 1.03 -27.61 -14.23
N LYS A 327 1.97 -26.66 -14.16
CA LYS A 327 3.41 -26.92 -14.10
C LYS A 327 4.11 -26.11 -13.04
N LEU A 328 5.23 -26.65 -12.60
CA LEU A 328 6.21 -26.01 -11.74
C LEU A 328 7.52 -25.88 -12.49
N ALA A 329 8.18 -24.73 -12.32
CA ALA A 329 9.58 -24.53 -12.64
C ALA A 329 10.35 -24.34 -11.33
N ALA A 330 11.54 -24.89 -11.23
CA ALA A 330 12.49 -24.71 -10.15
C ALA A 330 13.90 -24.69 -10.73
N ASP A 331 14.93 -24.35 -9.97
CA ASP A 331 16.31 -24.51 -10.42
C ASP A 331 17.10 -25.53 -9.60
N ASP A 332 18.10 -26.15 -10.23
CA ASP A 332 19.05 -27.07 -9.60
C ASP A 332 20.36 -26.39 -9.19
N GLY A 333 20.38 -25.05 -9.15
CA GLY A 333 21.56 -24.21 -8.98
C GLY A 333 22.28 -23.84 -10.28
N SER A 334 21.92 -24.42 -11.42
CA SER A 334 22.54 -24.12 -12.72
C SER A 334 21.55 -24.02 -13.87
N SER A 335 20.48 -24.79 -13.82
CA SER A 335 19.46 -24.92 -14.85
C SER A 335 18.08 -25.02 -14.24
N VAL A 336 17.09 -24.68 -15.05
CA VAL A 336 15.69 -24.86 -14.71
C VAL A 336 15.33 -26.34 -14.85
N VAL A 337 14.49 -26.83 -13.94
CA VAL A 337 13.83 -28.13 -13.99
C VAL A 337 12.32 -27.88 -13.98
N PHE A 338 11.60 -28.55 -14.87
CA PHE A 338 10.14 -28.52 -14.92
C PHE A 338 9.56 -29.79 -14.32
N ALA A 339 8.39 -29.69 -13.71
CA ALA A 339 7.56 -30.82 -13.34
C ALA A 339 6.09 -30.46 -13.46
N ASN A 340 5.21 -31.46 -13.42
CA ASN A 340 3.79 -31.23 -13.22
C ASN A 340 3.54 -30.63 -11.82
N ASP A 341 2.37 -30.05 -11.61
CA ASP A 341 1.95 -29.46 -10.33
C ASP A 341 1.90 -30.47 -9.17
N ASP A 342 1.83 -31.77 -9.48
CA ASP A 342 1.93 -32.89 -8.54
C ASP A 342 3.37 -33.46 -8.39
N GLY A 343 4.37 -32.85 -9.03
CA GLY A 343 5.77 -33.28 -9.00
C GLY A 343 6.13 -34.39 -10.00
N SER A 344 5.16 -34.97 -10.70
CA SER A 344 5.44 -36.04 -11.68
C SER A 344 6.12 -35.51 -12.95
N ASN A 345 6.79 -36.42 -13.66
CA ASN A 345 7.39 -36.18 -14.97
C ASN A 345 8.40 -35.02 -14.99
N ALA A 346 9.28 -34.96 -13.99
CA ALA A 346 10.33 -33.97 -13.96
C ALA A 346 11.25 -34.07 -15.21
N THR A 347 11.53 -32.93 -15.85
CA THR A 347 12.36 -32.84 -17.05
C THR A 347 13.29 -31.63 -16.98
N ALA A 348 14.42 -31.72 -17.67
CA ALA A 348 15.37 -30.62 -17.77
C ALA A 348 14.79 -29.46 -18.60
N GLY A 349 15.12 -28.23 -18.20
CA GLY A 349 14.79 -27.00 -18.89
C GLY A 349 16.04 -26.21 -19.31
N PRO A 350 15.91 -24.91 -19.60
CA PRO A 350 17.02 -24.08 -20.04
C PRO A 350 18.00 -23.79 -18.88
N ALA A 351 19.24 -23.42 -19.23
CA ALA A 351 20.20 -22.92 -18.25
C ALA A 351 19.69 -21.64 -17.55
N GLY A 352 20.04 -21.42 -16.29
CA GLY A 352 19.60 -20.26 -15.50
C GLY A 352 19.09 -20.65 -14.12
N THR A 353 18.92 -19.66 -13.24
CA THR A 353 18.50 -19.84 -11.85
C THR A 353 17.31 -18.96 -11.51
N THR A 354 16.63 -19.19 -10.38
CA THR A 354 15.57 -18.32 -9.85
C THR A 354 14.43 -18.04 -10.87
N PRO A 355 13.85 -19.08 -11.49
CA PRO A 355 12.92 -18.91 -12.59
C PRO A 355 11.61 -18.23 -12.16
N VAL A 356 11.01 -17.47 -13.08
CA VAL A 356 9.66 -16.92 -12.98
C VAL A 356 8.93 -17.17 -14.29
N TRP A 357 7.69 -17.66 -14.24
CA TRP A 357 6.88 -17.73 -15.45
C TRP A 357 6.44 -16.34 -15.89
N SER A 358 6.65 -16.00 -17.17
CA SER A 358 6.17 -14.74 -17.78
C SER A 358 5.05 -14.94 -18.79
N GLY A 359 4.81 -16.17 -19.22
CA GLY A 359 3.74 -16.53 -20.11
C GLY A 359 3.67 -18.04 -20.31
N ASP A 360 2.91 -18.47 -21.31
CA ASP A 360 2.85 -19.87 -21.71
C ASP A 360 4.18 -20.28 -22.35
N GLY A 361 4.95 -21.13 -21.65
CA GLY A 361 6.25 -21.59 -22.14
C GLY A 361 7.39 -20.55 -22.08
N GLU A 362 7.17 -19.35 -21.56
CA GLU A 362 8.19 -18.31 -21.40
C GLU A 362 8.55 -18.10 -19.93
N LEU A 363 9.85 -17.98 -19.66
CA LEU A 363 10.43 -17.73 -18.35
C LEU A 363 11.27 -16.45 -18.34
N ILE A 364 11.39 -15.86 -17.16
CA ILE A 364 12.48 -14.96 -16.79
C ILE A 364 13.39 -15.72 -15.82
N VAL A 365 14.69 -15.73 -16.10
CA VAL A 365 15.71 -16.43 -15.31
C VAL A 365 16.85 -15.50 -14.94
N GLY A 366 17.49 -15.78 -13.79
CA GLY A 366 18.76 -15.21 -13.36
C GLY A 366 19.96 -16.09 -13.75
N GLY A 367 21.14 -15.78 -13.20
CA GLY A 367 22.39 -16.56 -13.37
C GLY A 367 23.53 -15.78 -14.02
N GLY A 368 23.81 -14.57 -13.53
CA GLY A 368 24.83 -13.66 -14.06
C GLY A 368 24.28 -12.55 -14.97
N SER A 369 22.99 -12.60 -15.26
CA SER A 369 22.14 -11.53 -15.77
C SER A 369 20.68 -11.96 -15.60
N VAL A 370 19.74 -11.03 -15.77
CA VAL A 370 18.31 -11.37 -15.85
C VAL A 370 17.92 -11.45 -17.33
N GLN A 371 17.39 -12.59 -17.75
CA GLN A 371 17.09 -12.89 -19.16
C GLN A 371 15.69 -13.47 -19.31
N ARG A 372 15.04 -13.16 -20.43
CA ARG A 372 13.86 -13.90 -20.94
C ARG A 372 14.33 -15.09 -21.74
N VAL A 373 13.64 -16.22 -21.62
CA VAL A 373 13.97 -17.46 -22.34
C VAL A 373 12.73 -18.34 -22.49
N MET A 374 12.62 -19.06 -23.62
CA MET A 374 11.59 -20.08 -23.79
C MET A 374 11.95 -21.36 -23.03
N ALA A 375 10.96 -22.19 -22.70
CA ALA A 375 11.16 -23.43 -21.96
C ALA A 375 12.06 -24.47 -22.69
N ASP A 376 12.24 -24.36 -24.01
CA ASP A 376 13.19 -25.15 -24.80
C ASP A 376 14.59 -24.52 -24.88
N GLY A 377 14.80 -23.37 -24.24
CA GLY A 377 16.05 -22.59 -24.27
C GLY A 377 16.20 -21.66 -25.47
N SER A 378 15.24 -21.66 -26.40
CA SER A 378 15.25 -20.72 -27.52
C SER A 378 14.83 -19.30 -27.10
N GLY A 379 14.93 -18.34 -28.03
CA GLY A 379 14.39 -16.99 -27.84
C GLY A 379 15.05 -16.16 -26.73
N ARG A 380 16.25 -16.54 -26.26
CA ARG A 380 16.93 -15.86 -25.16
C ARG A 380 17.22 -14.39 -25.46
N SER A 381 16.86 -13.51 -24.54
CA SER A 381 17.11 -12.06 -24.62
C SER A 381 17.36 -11.45 -23.24
N ASP A 382 18.18 -10.40 -23.18
CA ASP A 382 18.51 -9.73 -21.92
C ASP A 382 17.37 -8.80 -21.45
N VAL A 383 17.05 -8.88 -20.16
CA VAL A 383 16.16 -7.94 -19.46
C VAL A 383 16.98 -6.92 -18.67
N ALA A 384 18.01 -7.39 -17.98
CA ALA A 384 18.99 -6.57 -17.27
C ALA A 384 20.35 -7.27 -17.28
N GLY A 385 21.40 -6.54 -17.64
CA GLY A 385 22.79 -7.02 -17.60
C GLY A 385 23.44 -6.81 -16.23
N GLY A 386 24.76 -7.03 -16.15
CA GLY A 386 25.53 -6.77 -14.93
C GLY A 386 25.39 -7.90 -13.90
N SER A 387 25.32 -7.55 -12.61
CA SER A 387 25.12 -8.48 -11.50
C SER A 387 23.64 -8.72 -11.18
N ALA A 388 22.74 -8.44 -12.14
CA ALA A 388 21.31 -8.58 -11.96
C ALA A 388 20.90 -10.04 -11.70
N GLU A 389 20.07 -10.24 -10.68
CA GLU A 389 19.62 -11.55 -10.19
C GLU A 389 18.25 -11.48 -9.51
N LEU A 390 17.73 -12.63 -9.08
CA LEU A 390 16.49 -12.79 -8.31
C LEU A 390 15.28 -12.07 -8.94
N PRO A 391 14.93 -12.37 -10.21
CA PRO A 391 13.83 -11.71 -10.88
C PRO A 391 12.48 -11.99 -10.21
N ALA A 392 11.61 -11.00 -10.23
CA ALA A 392 10.21 -11.10 -9.84
C ALA A 392 9.33 -10.37 -10.85
N LEU A 393 8.33 -11.08 -11.37
CA LEU A 393 7.41 -10.54 -12.36
C LEU A 393 6.23 -9.87 -11.66
N GLY A 394 6.04 -8.59 -11.95
CA GLY A 394 4.89 -7.82 -11.53
C GLY A 394 3.76 -7.86 -12.56
N PRO A 395 2.55 -7.40 -12.18
CA PRO A 395 1.46 -7.22 -13.13
C PRO A 395 1.85 -6.29 -14.29
N GLY A 396 1.31 -6.54 -15.48
CA GLY A 396 1.64 -5.76 -16.68
C GLY A 396 3.02 -6.07 -17.29
N GLY A 397 3.78 -7.04 -16.75
CA GLY A 397 5.03 -7.52 -17.34
C GLY A 397 6.28 -6.78 -16.86
N ALA A 398 6.16 -5.89 -15.89
CA ALA A 398 7.30 -5.24 -15.24
C ALA A 398 8.13 -6.26 -14.45
N VAL A 399 9.46 -6.14 -14.50
CA VAL A 399 10.36 -7.06 -13.81
C VAL A 399 11.12 -6.29 -12.73
N ALA A 400 10.97 -6.74 -11.49
CA ALA A 400 11.84 -6.34 -10.39
C ALA A 400 13.01 -7.31 -10.30
N TYR A 401 14.19 -6.80 -9.94
CA TYR A 401 15.41 -7.60 -9.78
C TYR A 401 16.35 -6.93 -8.80
N VAL A 402 17.32 -7.69 -8.28
CA VAL A 402 18.40 -7.16 -7.45
C VAL A 402 19.65 -7.05 -8.29
N ASP A 403 20.32 -5.90 -8.26
CA ASP A 403 21.62 -5.69 -8.90
C ASP A 403 22.61 -5.10 -7.88
N GLY A 404 23.62 -5.88 -7.49
CA GLY A 404 24.65 -5.43 -6.55
C GLY A 404 24.12 -4.94 -5.21
N GLY A 405 23.03 -5.54 -4.70
CA GLY A 405 22.35 -5.14 -3.46
C GLY A 405 21.39 -3.94 -3.61
N THR A 406 21.02 -3.60 -4.85
CA THR A 406 20.04 -2.56 -5.17
C THR A 406 18.80 -3.19 -5.80
N LEU A 407 17.62 -2.87 -5.27
CA LEU A 407 16.34 -3.25 -5.86
C LEU A 407 16.03 -2.33 -7.04
N MET A 408 15.85 -2.92 -8.21
CA MET A 408 15.61 -2.24 -9.47
C MET A 408 14.30 -2.72 -10.10
N VAL A 409 13.64 -1.84 -10.86
CA VAL A 409 12.48 -2.19 -11.70
C VAL A 409 12.75 -1.77 -13.14
N THR A 410 12.45 -2.66 -14.10
CA THR A 410 12.56 -2.36 -15.54
C THR A 410 11.75 -1.12 -15.90
N GLY A 411 12.41 -0.08 -16.42
CA GLY A 411 11.78 1.19 -16.78
C GLY A 411 11.50 2.16 -15.62
N GLY A 412 11.60 1.72 -14.36
CA GLY A 412 11.32 2.51 -13.15
C GLY A 412 12.55 2.94 -12.34
N GLY A 413 13.71 2.32 -12.58
CA GLY A 413 14.97 2.69 -11.90
C GLY A 413 15.14 2.03 -10.53
N THR A 414 15.90 2.69 -9.64
CA THR A 414 16.20 2.21 -8.28
C THR A 414 15.03 2.45 -7.33
N VAL A 415 14.63 1.39 -6.60
CA VAL A 415 13.54 1.43 -5.61
C VAL A 415 14.07 1.41 -4.18
N ALA A 416 15.07 0.57 -3.90
CA ALA A 416 15.69 0.44 -2.57
C ALA A 416 17.16 0.00 -2.69
N THR A 417 17.95 0.23 -1.64
CA THR A 417 19.37 -0.17 -1.57
C THR A 417 19.63 -0.98 -0.31
N GLY A 418 20.72 -1.76 -0.28
CA GLY A 418 21.04 -2.63 0.85
C GLY A 418 20.11 -3.83 0.97
N VAL A 419 19.64 -4.34 -0.17
CA VAL A 419 18.74 -5.50 -0.25
C VAL A 419 19.51 -6.76 -0.61
N ASP A 420 19.04 -7.92 -0.18
CA ASP A 420 19.77 -9.19 -0.34
C ASP A 420 18.87 -10.41 -0.62
N GLY A 421 17.58 -10.20 -0.89
CA GLY A 421 16.62 -11.27 -1.18
C GLY A 421 15.75 -10.99 -2.40
N ARG A 422 15.00 -12.01 -2.85
CA ARG A 422 14.09 -11.87 -3.98
C ARG A 422 12.93 -10.93 -3.63
N PRO A 423 12.66 -9.90 -4.44
CA PRO A 423 11.54 -9.00 -4.18
C PRO A 423 10.20 -9.66 -4.52
N SER A 424 9.12 -9.15 -3.93
CA SER A 424 7.76 -9.59 -4.22
C SER A 424 6.84 -8.41 -4.45
N TRP A 425 6.06 -8.48 -5.53
CA TRP A 425 5.08 -7.48 -5.93
C TRP A 425 3.79 -7.65 -5.16
N SER A 426 3.25 -6.54 -4.62
CA SER A 426 1.87 -6.55 -4.16
C SER A 426 0.90 -6.75 -5.34
N PRO A 427 -0.30 -7.32 -5.09
CA PRO A 427 -1.28 -7.57 -6.15
C PRO A 427 -1.74 -6.30 -6.91
N ASP A 428 -1.73 -5.15 -6.24
CA ASP A 428 -2.08 -3.84 -6.81
C ASP A 428 -0.92 -3.19 -7.59
N SER A 429 0.27 -3.83 -7.64
CA SER A 429 1.51 -3.33 -8.24
C SER A 429 2.07 -2.05 -7.64
N PHE A 430 1.54 -1.57 -6.51
CA PHE A 430 2.00 -0.33 -5.92
C PHE A 430 3.23 -0.55 -5.01
N TRP A 431 3.41 -1.76 -4.49
CA TRP A 431 4.44 -2.08 -3.52
C TRP A 431 5.38 -3.19 -3.98
N LEU A 432 6.62 -3.07 -3.54
CA LEU A 432 7.57 -4.17 -3.48
C LEU A 432 7.94 -4.44 -2.01
N VAL A 433 7.97 -5.72 -1.63
CA VAL A 433 8.58 -6.17 -0.38
C VAL A 433 9.84 -6.95 -0.70
N VAL A 434 10.93 -6.66 0.01
CA VAL A 434 12.24 -7.28 -0.21
C VAL A 434 12.98 -7.43 1.11
N GLN A 435 13.87 -8.41 1.20
CA GLN A 435 14.75 -8.55 2.35
C GLN A 435 15.81 -7.44 2.37
N SER A 436 16.02 -6.85 3.54
CA SER A 436 17.07 -5.86 3.80
C SER A 436 17.41 -5.84 5.29
N GLY A 437 18.71 -5.75 5.61
CA GLY A 437 19.17 -5.56 7.00
C GLY A 437 18.75 -6.66 7.97
N GLY A 438 18.48 -7.88 7.48
CA GLY A 438 18.01 -9.00 8.29
C GLY A 438 16.52 -8.97 8.63
N GLY A 439 15.70 -8.19 7.90
CA GLY A 439 14.24 -8.25 7.96
C GLY A 439 13.63 -7.93 6.61
N LEU A 440 12.33 -7.64 6.58
CA LEU A 440 11.62 -7.26 5.36
C LEU A 440 11.31 -5.76 5.35
N VAL A 441 11.54 -5.13 4.21
CA VAL A 441 11.18 -3.72 3.95
C VAL A 441 10.15 -3.65 2.83
N LEU A 442 9.22 -2.72 2.98
CA LEU A 442 8.21 -2.33 2.00
C LEU A 442 8.68 -1.05 1.30
N ALA A 443 8.62 -1.01 -0.03
CA ALA A 443 8.95 0.17 -0.81
C ALA A 443 7.87 0.45 -1.87
N PRO A 444 7.42 1.71 -2.03
CA PRO A 444 6.55 2.08 -3.14
C PRO A 444 7.36 2.08 -4.45
N ILE A 445 6.77 1.52 -5.51
CA ILE A 445 7.47 1.35 -6.79
C ILE A 445 7.81 2.68 -7.49
N ASP A 446 7.07 3.74 -7.17
CA ASP A 446 7.19 5.07 -7.77
C ASP A 446 8.15 5.99 -6.99
N GLY A 447 8.72 5.52 -5.88
CA GLY A 447 9.60 6.31 -5.02
C GLY A 447 8.90 7.46 -4.29
N SER A 448 7.57 7.42 -4.17
CA SER A 448 6.77 8.45 -3.46
C SER A 448 7.09 8.56 -1.96
N ALA A 449 7.72 7.55 -1.37
CA ALA A 449 8.24 7.57 -0.01
C ALA A 449 9.46 6.64 0.14
N ALA A 450 10.22 6.83 1.21
CA ALA A 450 11.35 5.97 1.54
C ALA A 450 10.88 4.55 1.93
N PRO A 451 11.68 3.50 1.71
CA PRO A 451 11.33 2.16 2.20
C PRO A 451 11.11 2.13 3.72
N ALA A 452 10.17 1.32 4.18
CA ALA A 452 9.80 1.16 5.58
C ALA A 452 9.93 -0.31 6.03
N ALA A 453 10.45 -0.54 7.23
CA ALA A 453 10.52 -1.89 7.80
C ALA A 453 9.11 -2.41 8.13
N LEU A 454 8.85 -3.67 7.81
CA LEU A 454 7.60 -4.33 8.18
C LEU A 454 7.61 -4.72 9.67
N PRO A 455 6.60 -4.34 10.46
CA PRO A 455 6.64 -4.42 11.92
C PRO A 455 6.65 -5.87 12.43
N GLY A 456 7.65 -6.29 13.21
CA GLY A 456 7.69 -7.66 13.74
C GLY A 456 8.10 -8.73 12.71
N LEU A 457 8.82 -8.34 11.65
CA LEU A 457 9.44 -9.25 10.65
C LEU A 457 10.97 -9.16 10.70
N GLU A 458 11.53 -8.87 11.86
CA GLU A 458 12.95 -9.07 12.11
C GLU A 458 13.30 -10.56 11.95
N GLY A 459 14.39 -10.84 11.26
CA GLY A 459 14.82 -12.20 10.89
C GLY A 459 14.02 -12.87 9.76
N ALA A 460 13.05 -12.17 9.16
CA ALA A 460 12.27 -12.72 8.06
C ALA A 460 12.95 -12.52 6.70
N SER A 461 12.75 -13.48 5.79
CA SER A 461 13.31 -13.56 4.45
C SER A 461 12.28 -14.02 3.42
N ASP A 462 12.69 -14.03 2.15
CA ASP A 462 11.95 -14.57 1.00
C ASP A 462 10.45 -14.21 0.98
N PRO A 463 10.11 -12.91 0.82
CA PRO A 463 8.72 -12.48 0.76
C PRO A 463 8.02 -13.01 -0.50
N ALA A 464 6.74 -13.36 -0.38
CA ALA A 464 5.87 -13.71 -1.49
C ALA A 464 4.42 -13.27 -1.20
N PHE A 465 3.99 -12.15 -1.77
CA PHE A 465 2.61 -11.72 -1.73
C PHE A 465 1.69 -12.77 -2.37
N GLN A 466 0.57 -13.02 -1.71
CA GLN A 466 -0.48 -13.85 -2.24
C GLN A 466 -1.23 -13.09 -3.35
N PRO A 467 -1.24 -13.60 -4.60
CA PRO A 467 -2.01 -12.99 -5.68
C PRO A 467 -3.51 -13.26 -5.49
N SER A 468 -4.33 -12.45 -6.13
CA SER A 468 -5.79 -12.60 -6.20
C SER A 468 -6.29 -12.86 -7.62
N GLY A 469 -5.40 -13.32 -8.50
CA GLY A 469 -5.70 -13.57 -9.91
C GLY A 469 -6.51 -14.84 -10.15
N ALA A 470 -6.69 -15.19 -11.42
CA ALA A 470 -7.22 -16.49 -11.84
C ALA A 470 -6.17 -17.23 -12.67
N LEU A 471 -6.25 -18.57 -12.67
CA LEU A 471 -5.46 -19.38 -13.58
C LEU A 471 -5.85 -19.07 -15.04
N SER A 472 -4.84 -19.00 -15.91
CA SER A 472 -5.07 -18.99 -17.35
C SER A 472 -5.71 -20.31 -17.78
N ALA A 473 -6.52 -20.28 -18.84
CA ALA A 473 -6.99 -21.53 -19.44
C ALA A 473 -5.79 -22.31 -20.01
N PRO A 474 -5.69 -23.63 -19.79
CA PRO A 474 -4.65 -24.42 -20.43
C PRO A 474 -4.82 -24.39 -21.95
N PRO A 475 -3.73 -24.53 -22.73
CA PRO A 475 -3.80 -24.55 -24.18
C PRO A 475 -4.78 -25.60 -24.71
N ALA A 476 -5.67 -25.20 -25.62
CA ALA A 476 -6.64 -26.11 -26.22
C ALA A 476 -5.94 -27.05 -27.21
N LEU A 477 -6.02 -28.36 -26.93
CA LEU A 477 -5.44 -29.39 -27.78
C LEU A 477 -6.22 -29.52 -29.10
N SER A 478 -5.51 -29.50 -30.22
CA SER A 478 -6.08 -29.71 -31.57
C SER A 478 -5.11 -30.44 -32.47
N LEU A 479 -5.66 -31.19 -33.43
CA LEU A 479 -4.90 -31.88 -34.48
C LEU A 479 -5.34 -31.34 -35.84
N ALA A 480 -4.37 -31.04 -36.69
CA ALA A 480 -4.58 -30.44 -38.01
C ALA A 480 -4.19 -31.38 -39.16
N GLY A 481 -3.28 -32.33 -38.93
CA GLY A 481 -2.81 -33.23 -39.98
C GLY A 481 -1.62 -34.07 -39.57
N VAL A 482 -1.00 -34.71 -40.54
CA VAL A 482 0.21 -35.53 -40.39
C VAL A 482 1.27 -35.11 -41.40
N ASP A 483 2.55 -35.29 -41.07
CA ASP A 483 3.68 -35.06 -41.98
C ASP A 483 4.72 -36.20 -41.85
N PRO A 484 5.09 -36.92 -42.94
CA PRO A 484 4.59 -36.75 -44.31
C PRO A 484 3.11 -37.13 -44.47
N ASP A 485 2.44 -36.50 -45.43
CA ASP A 485 1.11 -36.87 -45.93
C ASP A 485 1.22 -37.34 -47.40
N PRO A 486 1.07 -38.64 -47.69
CA PRO A 486 0.62 -39.69 -46.77
C PRO A 486 1.75 -40.26 -45.89
N PRO A 487 1.45 -40.65 -44.63
CA PRO A 487 2.45 -41.23 -43.74
C PRO A 487 2.68 -42.71 -44.07
N VAL A 488 3.87 -43.21 -43.75
CA VAL A 488 4.28 -44.59 -44.03
C VAL A 488 4.24 -45.44 -42.74
N PRO A 489 3.49 -46.55 -42.70
CA PRO A 489 3.47 -47.43 -41.53
C PRO A 489 4.87 -47.92 -41.13
N GLY A 490 5.19 -47.81 -39.85
CA GLY A 490 6.49 -48.16 -39.27
C GLY A 490 7.58 -47.10 -39.43
N GLN A 491 7.26 -45.93 -39.99
CA GLN A 491 8.18 -44.79 -40.10
C GLN A 491 7.81 -43.68 -39.10
N PRO A 492 8.76 -42.79 -38.76
CA PRO A 492 8.47 -41.57 -38.03
C PRO A 492 7.43 -40.72 -38.77
N VAL A 493 6.54 -40.10 -38.01
CA VAL A 493 5.51 -39.18 -38.49
C VAL A 493 5.33 -38.05 -37.47
N GLN A 494 5.08 -36.85 -37.96
CA GLN A 494 4.67 -35.73 -37.15
C GLN A 494 3.14 -35.61 -37.15
N LEU A 495 2.54 -35.51 -35.98
CA LEU A 495 1.17 -35.03 -35.83
C LEU A 495 1.22 -33.51 -35.70
N LEU A 496 0.65 -32.81 -36.67
CA LEU A 496 0.60 -31.36 -36.70
C LEU A 496 -0.62 -30.87 -35.92
N GLY A 497 -0.48 -29.79 -35.17
CA GLY A 497 -1.56 -29.32 -34.30
C GLY A 497 -1.13 -28.19 -33.38
N ALA A 498 -1.87 -28.03 -32.28
CA ALA A 498 -1.57 -27.05 -31.22
C ALA A 498 -2.04 -27.59 -29.87
N GLY A 499 -1.55 -26.98 -28.78
CA GLY A 499 -1.90 -27.35 -27.41
C GLY A 499 -1.22 -28.63 -26.91
N PHE A 500 -0.18 -29.08 -27.60
CA PHE A 500 0.69 -30.15 -27.12
C PHE A 500 1.51 -29.69 -25.92
N ASP A 501 1.79 -30.62 -25.02
CA ASP A 501 2.67 -30.37 -23.89
C ASP A 501 4.14 -30.51 -24.30
N TRP A 502 4.67 -29.48 -24.94
CA TRP A 502 6.04 -29.50 -25.44
C TRP A 502 7.09 -29.24 -24.36
N ILE A 503 6.68 -28.71 -23.20
CA ILE A 503 7.53 -28.47 -22.03
C ILE A 503 7.80 -29.79 -21.30
N ILE A 504 6.79 -30.64 -21.16
CA ILE A 504 6.90 -31.98 -20.57
C ILE A 504 6.39 -33.01 -21.59
N PRO A 505 7.23 -33.41 -22.57
CA PRO A 505 6.79 -34.25 -23.70
C PRO A 505 6.12 -35.56 -23.28
N SER A 506 6.50 -36.14 -22.13
CA SER A 506 5.92 -37.38 -21.58
C SER A 506 4.47 -37.25 -21.14
N ASN A 507 3.91 -36.05 -21.06
CA ASN A 507 2.49 -35.83 -20.80
C ASN A 507 1.62 -36.04 -22.05
N ASN A 508 2.21 -36.11 -23.24
CA ASN A 508 1.48 -36.39 -24.47
C ASN A 508 1.39 -37.89 -24.71
N ARG A 509 0.19 -38.37 -25.02
CA ARG A 509 -0.08 -39.77 -25.35
C ARG A 509 -0.73 -39.86 -26.71
N VAL A 510 -0.18 -40.69 -27.60
CA VAL A 510 -0.65 -40.82 -28.98
C VAL A 510 -1.19 -42.23 -29.22
N PHE A 511 -2.46 -42.31 -29.59
CA PHE A 511 -3.17 -43.55 -29.88
C PHE A 511 -3.56 -43.62 -31.36
N TRP A 512 -3.15 -44.71 -32.01
CA TRP A 512 -3.45 -44.97 -33.42
C TRP A 512 -4.59 -45.96 -33.56
N PRO A 513 -5.52 -45.76 -34.50
CA PRO A 513 -6.60 -46.70 -34.77
C PRO A 513 -6.02 -47.99 -35.36
N THR A 514 -6.53 -49.14 -34.92
CA THR A 514 -6.20 -50.48 -35.42
C THR A 514 -7.48 -51.25 -35.69
N ALA A 515 -7.41 -52.43 -36.32
CA ALA A 515 -8.59 -53.23 -36.65
C ALA A 515 -9.48 -53.55 -35.43
N ASP A 516 -8.87 -53.78 -34.26
CA ASP A 516 -9.59 -54.23 -33.06
C ASP A 516 -9.78 -53.14 -32.00
N ALA A 517 -8.93 -52.11 -31.96
CA ALA A 517 -8.97 -51.03 -30.96
C ALA A 517 -8.01 -49.88 -31.33
N HIS A 518 -7.18 -49.42 -30.38
CA HIS A 518 -6.11 -48.46 -30.58
C HIS A 518 -4.78 -49.00 -30.07
N THR A 519 -3.67 -48.55 -30.66
CA THR A 519 -2.30 -48.82 -30.18
C THR A 519 -1.62 -47.51 -29.78
N GLU A 520 -1.09 -47.45 -28.56
CA GLU A 520 -0.31 -46.30 -28.10
C GLU A 520 1.12 -46.36 -28.63
N THR A 521 1.66 -45.20 -29.00
CA THR A 521 3.04 -45.04 -29.48
C THR A 521 3.75 -43.96 -28.68
N ALA A 522 5.04 -44.16 -28.43
CA ALA A 522 5.84 -43.21 -27.67
C ALA A 522 6.10 -41.93 -28.48
N VAL A 523 5.99 -40.78 -27.80
CA VAL A 523 6.37 -39.48 -28.34
C VAL A 523 7.88 -39.31 -28.21
N SER A 524 8.57 -39.08 -29.33
CA SER A 524 10.02 -38.91 -29.36
C SER A 524 10.46 -37.44 -29.35
N ALA A 525 9.59 -36.53 -29.79
CA ALA A 525 9.81 -35.09 -29.72
C ALA A 525 8.45 -34.36 -29.69
N ALA A 526 8.41 -33.21 -29.03
CA ALA A 526 7.25 -32.34 -28.99
C ALA A 526 7.70 -30.90 -29.22
N THR A 527 6.95 -30.17 -30.05
CA THR A 527 7.06 -28.72 -30.23
C THR A 527 5.68 -28.11 -30.00
N SER A 528 5.59 -26.78 -29.95
CA SER A 528 4.29 -26.10 -29.85
C SER A 528 3.34 -26.42 -31.01
N GLY A 529 3.86 -26.83 -32.18
CA GLY A 529 3.10 -27.10 -33.39
C GLY A 529 3.04 -28.56 -33.82
N SER A 530 3.83 -29.46 -33.21
CA SER A 530 3.90 -30.86 -33.65
C SER A 530 4.34 -31.85 -32.58
N LEU A 531 3.87 -33.09 -32.69
CA LEU A 531 4.39 -34.25 -31.98
C LEU A 531 5.03 -35.22 -32.96
N THR A 532 6.27 -35.64 -32.70
CA THR A 532 6.92 -36.70 -33.47
C THR A 532 6.72 -38.04 -32.76
N THR A 533 6.23 -39.02 -33.49
CA THR A 533 6.01 -40.41 -33.04
C THR A 533 6.30 -41.37 -34.20
N VAL A 534 6.13 -42.67 -33.99
CA VAL A 534 6.20 -43.68 -35.05
C VAL A 534 4.81 -44.20 -35.35
N MET A 535 4.40 -44.16 -36.62
CA MET A 535 3.14 -44.76 -37.05
C MET A 535 3.24 -46.30 -36.91
N PRO A 536 2.32 -46.98 -36.21
CA PRO A 536 2.41 -48.43 -36.04
C PRO A 536 2.11 -49.13 -37.38
N ARG A 537 2.74 -50.28 -37.60
CA ARG A 537 2.52 -51.09 -38.82
C ARG A 537 1.12 -51.69 -38.91
N THR A 538 0.41 -51.77 -37.79
CA THR A 538 -0.93 -52.35 -37.63
C THR A 538 -2.05 -51.31 -37.74
N VAL A 539 -1.73 -50.08 -38.11
CA VAL A 539 -2.71 -48.98 -38.21
C VAL A 539 -3.78 -49.26 -39.26
N ALA A 540 -5.02 -48.91 -38.94
CA ALA A 540 -6.20 -49.02 -39.80
C ALA A 540 -6.81 -47.62 -40.05
N ALA A 541 -7.83 -47.54 -40.91
CA ALA A 541 -8.64 -46.33 -41.00
C ALA A 541 -9.41 -46.11 -39.69
N GLY A 542 -9.51 -44.86 -39.24
CA GLY A 542 -10.16 -44.51 -37.98
C GLY A 542 -9.70 -43.15 -37.45
N GLN A 543 -9.72 -42.96 -36.14
CA GLN A 543 -9.32 -41.70 -35.50
C GLN A 543 -7.98 -41.88 -34.79
N ILE A 544 -7.00 -41.05 -35.15
CA ILE A 544 -5.82 -40.84 -34.31
C ILE A 544 -6.28 -40.00 -33.13
N ARG A 545 -5.98 -40.43 -31.90
CA ARG A 545 -6.30 -39.68 -30.68
C ARG A 545 -5.02 -39.25 -30.00
N VAL A 546 -4.96 -37.98 -29.61
CA VAL A 546 -3.90 -37.45 -28.75
C VAL A 546 -4.54 -36.98 -27.44
N GLU A 547 -3.91 -37.34 -26.33
CA GLU A 547 -4.30 -36.92 -24.98
C GLU A 547 -3.14 -36.18 -24.31
N THR A 548 -3.46 -35.12 -23.57
CA THR A 548 -2.58 -34.45 -22.61
C THR A 548 -3.22 -34.53 -21.22
N ARG A 549 -2.57 -33.98 -20.19
CA ARG A 549 -3.17 -33.88 -18.84
C ARG A 549 -4.44 -33.03 -18.80
N THR A 550 -4.62 -32.13 -19.77
CA THR A 550 -5.67 -31.09 -19.76
C THR A 550 -6.68 -31.24 -20.90
N GLY A 551 -6.46 -32.14 -21.87
CA GLY A 551 -7.35 -32.27 -23.02
C GLY A 551 -7.12 -33.52 -23.87
N SER A 552 -8.03 -33.71 -24.83
CA SER A 552 -7.97 -34.76 -25.84
C SER A 552 -8.39 -34.19 -27.19
N ALA A 553 -7.74 -34.63 -28.27
CA ALA A 553 -8.09 -34.30 -29.64
C ALA A 553 -8.06 -35.55 -30.51
N VAL A 554 -8.85 -35.52 -31.59
CA VAL A 554 -8.92 -36.60 -32.58
C VAL A 554 -8.69 -36.06 -33.99
N LEU A 555 -8.12 -36.89 -34.85
CA LEU A 555 -7.91 -36.63 -36.27
C LEU A 555 -8.40 -37.83 -37.06
N ASP A 556 -9.36 -37.61 -37.96
CA ASP A 556 -9.79 -38.65 -38.89
C ASP A 556 -8.63 -39.01 -39.82
N PHE A 557 -8.36 -40.31 -39.93
CA PHE A 557 -7.18 -40.84 -40.57
C PHE A 557 -7.53 -42.03 -41.45
N VAL A 558 -7.07 -41.97 -42.70
CA VAL A 558 -7.14 -43.09 -43.64
C VAL A 558 -5.71 -43.39 -44.09
N PRO A 559 -5.12 -44.53 -43.68
CA PRO A 559 -3.76 -44.85 -44.11
C PRO A 559 -3.75 -45.04 -45.62
N THR A 560 -2.75 -44.43 -46.28
CA THR A 560 -2.45 -44.81 -47.66
C THR A 560 -1.78 -46.17 -47.61
N LEU A 561 -2.53 -47.23 -47.94
CA LEU A 561 -1.95 -48.55 -48.13
C LEU A 561 -0.86 -48.42 -49.20
N GLY A 562 0.40 -48.69 -48.80
CA GLY A 562 1.53 -48.64 -49.72
C GLY A 562 1.26 -49.50 -50.95
N ALA A 563 1.74 -49.06 -52.12
CA ALA A 563 1.66 -49.85 -53.33
C ALA A 563 2.31 -51.23 -53.10
N ILE A 564 1.61 -52.31 -53.45
CA ILE A 564 2.20 -53.65 -53.52
C ILE A 564 3.03 -53.71 -54.80
N GLU A 565 4.37 -53.73 -54.69
CA GLU A 565 5.24 -54.05 -55.82
C GLU A 565 5.38 -55.57 -55.96
N ILE A 566 4.71 -56.15 -56.96
CA ILE A 566 4.88 -57.56 -57.32
C ILE A 566 5.94 -57.66 -58.42
N ARG A 567 7.16 -58.11 -58.09
CA ARG A 567 8.18 -58.46 -59.07
C ARG A 567 8.15 -59.96 -59.35
N ALA A 568 7.77 -60.34 -60.56
CA ALA A 568 7.91 -61.70 -61.05
C ALA A 568 9.08 -61.79 -62.02
N THR A 569 10.10 -62.55 -61.64
CA THR A 569 11.26 -62.83 -62.48
C THR A 569 11.44 -64.33 -62.68
N THR A 570 11.99 -64.73 -63.83
CA THR A 570 12.45 -66.10 -64.04
C THR A 570 13.70 -66.36 -63.18
N ARG A 571 14.15 -67.62 -63.12
CA ARG A 571 15.40 -68.00 -62.44
C ARG A 571 16.64 -67.23 -62.96
N GLU A 572 16.56 -66.66 -64.15
CA GLU A 572 17.63 -65.87 -64.80
C GLU A 572 17.43 -64.34 -64.65
N GLY A 573 16.42 -63.88 -63.90
CA GLY A 573 16.19 -62.45 -63.65
C GLY A 573 15.39 -61.72 -64.74
N ILE A 574 14.85 -62.44 -65.72
CA ILE A 574 14.04 -61.85 -66.80
C ILE A 574 12.60 -61.63 -66.30
N GLY A 575 12.01 -60.46 -66.57
CA GLY A 575 10.62 -60.17 -66.18
C GLY A 575 9.62 -61.10 -66.85
N VAL A 576 8.66 -61.63 -66.09
CA VAL A 576 7.62 -62.56 -66.60
C VAL A 576 6.44 -61.78 -67.17
N PRO A 577 6.11 -61.88 -68.48
CA PRO A 577 4.94 -61.23 -69.05
C PRO A 577 3.64 -61.88 -68.54
N GLY A 578 2.64 -61.07 -68.15
CA GLY A 578 1.30 -61.56 -67.80
C GLY A 578 1.04 -61.82 -66.31
N VAL A 579 1.91 -61.34 -65.40
CA VAL A 579 1.60 -61.37 -63.96
C VAL A 579 0.64 -60.25 -63.61
N GLU A 580 -0.57 -60.62 -63.20
CA GLU A 580 -1.63 -59.72 -62.77
C GLU A 580 -1.73 -59.75 -61.25
N ALA A 581 -1.54 -58.59 -60.61
CA ALA A 581 -1.69 -58.43 -59.17
C ALA A 581 -3.14 -58.03 -58.86
N ILE A 582 -3.91 -58.89 -58.20
CA ILE A 582 -5.21 -58.51 -57.66
C ILE A 582 -5.00 -58.09 -56.22
N VAL A 583 -4.96 -56.78 -55.99
CA VAL A 583 -4.91 -56.20 -54.64
C VAL A 583 -6.33 -56.01 -54.16
N PHE A 584 -6.72 -56.74 -53.13
CA PHE A 584 -7.92 -56.42 -52.36
C PHE A 584 -7.51 -55.37 -51.31
N ALA A 585 -7.95 -54.13 -51.50
CA ALA A 585 -8.07 -53.22 -50.36
C ALA A 585 -9.27 -53.72 -49.56
N LEU A 586 -9.03 -54.16 -48.33
CA LEU A 586 -10.10 -54.38 -47.34
C LEU A 586 -10.45 -53.05 -46.69
#